data_AF-A0A3E4JM89-F1
#
_entry.id   AF-A0A3E4JM89-F1
#
_cell.length_a   1.000
_cell.length_b   1.000
_cell.length_c   1.000
_cell.angle_alpha   90.00
_cell.angle_beta   90.00
_cell.angle_gamma   90.00
#
_symmetry.space_group_name_H-M   'P 1'
#
loop_
_entity.id
_entity.type
_entity.pdbx_description
1 polymer ?
#
loop_
_entity_poly.entity_id
_entity_poly.type
_entity_poly.pdbx_seq_one_letter_code
_entity_poly.pdbx_strand_id
1 'polypeptide(L)'
;MSTVHLKGISHDKVVLEYLKSNKAEALEIYFDAPGNNLLRENHEKCFHITPLYSAFKDVTEEIIWKRKAWDKTYMKMMKNQYNGMTITPSLQKRIIFGFLENDIHLRPLTKLQQDLYNQQDLV
;
A
#
# COMPACT_ATOMS: atom_id res chain seq x y z
N MET A 1 -8.29 8.60 -12.37
CA MET A 1 -7.05 8.62 -11.59
C MET A 1 -6.36 7.28 -11.78
N SER A 2 -5.02 7.24 -11.84
CA SER A 2 -4.28 5.99 -11.87
C SER A 2 -3.93 5.50 -10.46
N THR A 3 -3.87 4.19 -10.30
CA THR A 3 -3.85 3.50 -9.00
C THR A 3 -3.12 2.18 -9.10
N VAL A 4 -2.49 1.76 -8.02
CA VAL A 4 -1.83 0.45 -7.89
C VAL A 4 -2.68 -0.49 -7.07
N HIS A 5 -2.80 -1.74 -7.50
CA HIS A 5 -3.60 -2.75 -6.81
C HIS A 5 -2.91 -4.11 -6.77
N LEU A 6 -3.32 -4.96 -5.83
CA LEU A 6 -3.06 -6.39 -5.95
C LEU A 6 -3.97 -6.99 -7.04
N LYS A 7 -3.39 -7.79 -7.93
CA LYS A 7 -4.10 -8.40 -9.05
C LYS A 7 -4.93 -9.59 -8.57
N GLY A 8 -6.25 -9.51 -8.79
CA GLY A 8 -7.20 -10.57 -8.46
C GLY A 8 -8.66 -10.09 -8.55
N ILE A 9 -9.61 -11.03 -8.50
CA ILE A 9 -11.06 -10.72 -8.49
C ILE A 9 -11.45 -10.00 -7.18
N SER A 10 -10.73 -10.27 -6.09
CA SER A 10 -10.85 -9.60 -4.79
C SER A 10 -9.48 -9.56 -4.12
N HIS A 11 -9.10 -8.40 -3.58
CA HIS A 11 -7.84 -8.20 -2.87
C HIS A 11 -7.74 -9.09 -1.62
N ASP A 12 -8.85 -9.27 -0.89
CA ASP A 12 -8.91 -10.16 0.29
C ASP A 12 -8.42 -11.56 -0.04
N LYS A 13 -8.83 -12.10 -1.20
CA LYS A 13 -8.43 -13.45 -1.62
C LYS A 13 -6.92 -13.52 -1.86
N VAL A 14 -6.35 -12.52 -2.52
CA VAL A 14 -4.90 -12.44 -2.79
C VAL A 14 -4.13 -12.34 -1.48
N VAL A 15 -4.56 -11.46 -0.57
CA VAL A 15 -3.95 -11.31 0.76
C VAL A 15 -4.06 -12.59 1.57
N LEU A 16 -5.20 -13.29 1.54
CA LEU A 16 -5.39 -14.56 2.23
C LEU A 16 -4.47 -15.67 1.69
N GLU A 17 -4.28 -15.74 0.37
CA GLU A 17 -3.34 -16.69 -0.24
C GLU A 17 -1.90 -16.38 0.16
N TYR A 18 -1.52 -15.10 0.16
CA TYR A 18 -0.23 -14.66 0.71
C TYR A 18 -0.08 -15.03 2.19
N LEU A 19 -1.05 -14.71 3.04
CA LEU A 19 -0.97 -15.02 4.49
C LEU A 19 -0.90 -16.52 4.79
N LYS A 20 -1.52 -17.37 3.97
CA LYS A 20 -1.45 -18.84 4.10
C LYS A 20 -0.10 -19.40 3.67
N SER A 21 0.46 -18.86 2.58
CA SER A 21 1.70 -19.37 2.00
C SER A 21 2.94 -18.74 2.61
N ASN A 22 2.82 -17.52 3.14
CA ASN A 22 3.89 -16.62 3.56
C ASN A 22 5.00 -16.49 2.51
N LYS A 23 4.59 -16.41 1.25
CA LYS A 23 5.44 -16.38 0.06
C LYS A 23 5.11 -15.15 -0.76
N ALA A 24 6.07 -14.25 -0.93
CA ALA A 24 5.92 -13.02 -1.71
C ALA A 24 5.45 -13.29 -3.15
N GLU A 25 5.74 -14.46 -3.71
CA GLU A 25 5.29 -14.88 -5.03
C GLU A 25 3.77 -14.85 -5.19
N ALA A 26 3.01 -15.05 -4.11
CA ALA A 26 1.55 -14.97 -4.11
C ALA A 26 1.01 -13.54 -4.31
N LEU A 27 1.85 -12.51 -4.11
CA LEU A 27 1.49 -11.11 -4.32
C LEU A 27 1.79 -10.74 -5.78
N GLU A 28 0.73 -10.54 -6.57
CA GLU A 28 0.82 -9.92 -7.88
C GLU A 28 0.41 -8.44 -7.76
N ILE A 29 1.29 -7.52 -8.11
CA ILE A 29 1.03 -6.07 -8.03
C ILE A 29 0.86 -5.55 -9.45
N TYR A 30 -0.14 -4.69 -9.67
CA TYR A 30 -0.50 -4.22 -11.00
C TYR A 30 -0.87 -2.75 -11.01
N PHE A 31 -0.42 -2.05 -12.05
CA PHE A 31 -0.82 -0.68 -12.32
C PHE A 31 -2.12 -0.64 -13.11
N ASP A 32 -3.10 0.10 -12.58
CA ASP A 32 -4.38 0.29 -13.22
C ASP A 32 -4.71 1.78 -13.43
N ALA A 33 -5.52 2.05 -14.45
CA ALA A 33 -6.14 3.35 -14.68
C ALA A 33 -7.62 3.12 -15.03
N PRO A 34 -8.48 2.92 -14.00
CA PRO A 34 -9.88 2.62 -14.21
C PRO A 34 -10.56 3.63 -15.13
N GLY A 35 -11.27 3.12 -16.14
CA GLY A 35 -11.97 3.93 -17.12
C GLY A 35 -11.08 4.57 -18.21
N ASN A 36 -9.77 4.26 -18.26
CA ASN A 36 -8.88 4.76 -19.30
C ASN A 36 -7.77 3.77 -19.68
N ASN A 37 -8.13 2.78 -20.50
CA ASN A 37 -7.20 1.75 -20.96
C ASN A 37 -6.04 2.31 -21.79
N LEU A 38 -6.28 3.35 -22.61
CA LEU A 38 -5.23 3.96 -23.41
C LEU A 38 -4.14 4.60 -22.53
N LEU A 39 -4.55 5.28 -21.46
CA LEU A 39 -3.64 5.85 -20.48
C LEU A 39 -2.86 4.74 -19.75
N ARG A 40 -3.57 3.68 -19.34
CA ARG A 40 -2.95 2.51 -18.68
C ARG A 40 -1.84 1.93 -19.55
N GLU A 41 -2.13 1.63 -20.81
CA GLU A 41 -1.19 1.01 -21.75
C GLU A 41 -0.02 1.93 -22.07
N ASN A 42 -0.28 3.22 -22.28
CA ASN A 42 0.78 4.19 -22.54
C ASN A 42 1.74 4.29 -21.36
N HIS A 43 1.22 4.48 -20.14
CA HIS A 43 2.06 4.58 -18.94
C HIS A 43 2.80 3.29 -18.63
N GLU A 44 2.17 2.14 -18.82
CA GLU A 44 2.86 0.86 -18.66
C GLU A 44 3.99 0.69 -19.67
N LYS A 45 3.76 1.07 -20.94
CA LYS A 45 4.79 1.02 -21.99
C LYS A 45 5.94 2.00 -21.75
N CYS A 46 5.65 3.20 -21.26
CA CYS A 46 6.64 4.26 -21.09
C CYS A 46 7.42 4.14 -19.78
N PHE A 47 6.75 3.71 -18.70
CA PHE A 47 7.31 3.77 -17.35
C PHE A 47 7.46 2.41 -16.67
N HIS A 48 6.94 1.33 -17.27
CA HIS A 48 7.05 -0.03 -16.74
C HIS A 48 6.65 -0.13 -15.26
N ILE A 49 5.51 0.48 -14.92
CA ILE A 49 5.06 0.66 -13.55
C ILE A 49 4.76 -0.68 -12.88
N THR A 50 4.12 -1.61 -13.59
CA THR A 50 3.81 -2.95 -13.06
C THR A 50 5.07 -3.76 -12.74
N PRO A 51 6.06 -3.90 -13.65
CA PRO A 51 7.36 -4.50 -13.34
C PRO A 51 8.08 -3.81 -12.18
N LEU A 52 8.09 -2.47 -12.16
CA LEU A 52 8.74 -1.70 -11.10
C LEU A 52 8.16 -2.08 -9.74
N TYR A 53 6.84 -2.01 -9.56
CA TYR A 53 6.22 -2.34 -8.27
C TYR A 53 6.31 -3.83 -7.95
N SER A 54 6.28 -4.71 -8.95
CA SER A 54 6.50 -6.15 -8.77
C SER A 54 7.92 -6.49 -8.28
N ALA A 55 8.90 -5.61 -8.44
CA ALA A 55 10.23 -5.78 -7.88
C ALA A 55 10.30 -5.43 -6.38
N PHE A 56 9.32 -4.68 -5.85
CA PHE A 56 9.24 -4.22 -4.46
C PHE A 56 8.10 -4.92 -3.70
N LYS A 57 8.03 -6.24 -3.82
CA LYS A 57 7.03 -7.05 -3.10
C LYS A 57 7.22 -7.00 -1.59
N ASP A 58 8.46 -6.89 -1.13
CA ASP A 58 8.82 -6.68 0.27
C ASP A 58 8.11 -5.46 0.89
N VAL A 59 8.06 -4.34 0.16
CA VAL A 59 7.33 -3.14 0.59
C VAL A 59 5.82 -3.41 0.69
N THR A 60 5.29 -4.25 -0.19
CA THR A 60 3.88 -4.65 -0.17
C THR A 60 3.58 -5.57 1.02
N GLU A 61 4.46 -6.53 1.30
CA GLU A 61 4.39 -7.39 2.48
C GLU A 61 4.40 -6.57 3.78
N GLU A 62 5.29 -5.59 3.88
CA GLU A 62 5.34 -4.67 5.02
C GLU A 62 4.02 -3.95 5.25
N ILE A 63 3.40 -3.43 4.18
CA ILE A 63 2.13 -2.70 4.29
C ILE A 63 1.00 -3.64 4.75
N ILE A 64 0.92 -4.87 4.21
CA ILE A 64 -0.06 -5.87 4.63
C ILE A 64 0.10 -6.18 6.13
N TRP A 65 1.33 -6.48 6.57
CA TRP A 65 1.61 -6.79 7.97
C TRP A 65 1.36 -5.59 8.89
N LYS A 66 1.76 -4.38 8.48
CA LYS A 66 1.50 -3.13 9.22
C LYS A 66 0.00 -2.89 9.33
N ARG A 67 -0.78 -3.05 8.26
CA ARG A 67 -2.25 -2.90 8.31
C ARG A 67 -2.88 -3.91 9.27
N LYS A 68 -2.43 -5.16 9.27
CA LYS A 68 -2.93 -6.23 10.14
C LYS A 68 -2.56 -6.03 11.61
N ALA A 69 -1.32 -5.63 11.89
CA ALA A 69 -0.84 -5.40 13.26
C ALA A 69 -1.37 -4.08 13.84
N TRP A 70 -1.58 -3.07 13.00
CA TRP A 70 -1.98 -1.71 13.39
C TRP A 70 -3.44 -1.45 13.00
N ASP A 71 -4.33 -2.29 13.50
CA ASP A 71 -5.77 -2.13 13.31
C ASP A 71 -6.30 -0.84 13.97
N LYS A 72 -7.59 -0.53 13.78
CA LYS A 72 -8.21 0.68 14.36
C LYS A 72 -8.05 0.75 15.88
N THR A 73 -8.05 -0.40 16.55
CA THR A 73 -7.94 -0.52 18.01
C THR A 73 -6.52 -0.15 18.46
N TYR A 74 -5.52 -0.71 17.81
CA TYR A 74 -4.11 -0.45 18.10
C TYR A 74 -3.74 1.00 17.77
N MET A 75 -4.24 1.52 16.64
CA MET A 75 -4.08 2.94 16.29
C MET A 75 -4.70 3.88 17.33
N LYS A 76 -5.82 3.50 17.95
CA LYS A 76 -6.43 4.26 19.05
C LYS A 76 -5.58 4.21 20.31
N MET A 77 -5.02 3.04 20.65
CA MET A 77 -4.11 2.89 21.79
C MET A 77 -2.85 3.74 21.62
N MET A 78 -2.25 3.74 20.43
CA MET A 78 -1.06 4.55 20.13
C MET A 78 -1.35 6.06 20.19
N LYS A 79 -2.51 6.53 19.73
CA LYS A 79 -2.90 7.94 19.93
C LYS A 79 -2.89 8.34 21.40
N ASN A 80 -3.29 7.45 22.29
CA ASN A 80 -3.23 7.70 23.74
C ASN A 80 -1.79 7.70 24.26
N GLN A 81 -0.90 6.84 23.74
CA GLN A 81 0.52 6.83 24.10
C GLN A 81 1.26 8.09 23.64
N TYR A 82 0.85 8.67 22.49
CA TYR A 82 1.38 9.94 22.00
C TYR A 82 0.71 11.17 22.61
N ASN A 83 -0.26 10.98 23.51
CA ASN A 83 -0.94 12.10 24.16
C ASN A 83 0.07 12.89 25.03
N GLY A 84 0.16 14.20 24.81
CA GLY A 84 1.16 15.06 25.45
C GLY A 84 2.51 15.14 24.73
N MET A 85 2.71 14.41 23.63
CA MET A 85 3.87 14.59 22.74
C MET A 85 3.53 15.51 21.56
N THR A 86 4.54 16.17 20.99
CA THR A 86 4.43 17.00 19.78
C THR A 86 4.34 16.16 18.49
N ILE A 87 3.64 15.03 18.53
CA ILE A 87 3.54 14.09 17.41
C ILE A 87 2.16 14.20 16.76
N THR A 88 2.12 14.74 15.54
CA THR A 88 0.88 14.90 14.76
C THR A 88 0.37 13.57 14.20
N PRO A 89 -0.93 13.44 13.88
CA PRO A 89 -1.47 12.23 13.24
C PRO A 89 -0.78 11.85 11.92
N SER A 90 -0.35 12.85 11.12
CA SER A 90 0.41 12.62 9.89
C SER A 90 1.80 12.06 10.17
N LEU A 91 2.46 12.54 11.22
CA LEU A 91 3.75 12.01 11.69
C LEU A 91 3.60 10.57 12.21
N GLN A 92 2.51 10.24 12.91
CA GLN A 92 2.22 8.87 13.34
C GLN A 92 2.09 7.92 12.14
N LYS A 93 1.30 8.30 11.12
CA LYS A 93 1.17 7.52 9.88
C LYS A 93 2.52 7.35 9.19
N ARG A 94 3.35 8.39 9.14
CA ARG A 94 4.71 8.31 8.59
C ARG A 94 5.60 7.34 9.36
N ILE A 95 5.53 7.34 10.69
CA ILE A 95 6.32 6.44 11.53
C ILE A 95 5.92 4.98 11.29
N ILE A 96 4.61 4.72 11.20
CA ILE A 96 4.08 3.35 11.09
C ILE A 96 4.20 2.83 9.64
N PHE A 97 3.73 3.60 8.67
CA PHE A 97 3.58 3.17 7.28
C PHE A 97 4.66 3.70 6.33
N GLY A 98 5.51 4.63 6.78
CA GLY A 98 6.66 5.12 6.00
C GLY A 98 6.36 6.26 5.03
N PHE A 99 5.10 6.65 4.85
CA PHE A 99 4.67 7.70 3.91
C PHE A 99 3.85 8.83 4.53
N LEU A 100 3.74 9.95 3.81
CA LEU A 100 2.88 11.09 4.12
C LEU A 100 1.69 11.13 3.14
N GLU A 101 0.53 11.60 3.57
CA GLU A 101 -0.69 11.59 2.73
C GLU A 101 -0.64 12.58 1.56
N ASN A 102 -0.01 13.75 1.76
CA ASN A 102 -0.04 14.85 0.79
C ASN A 102 1.22 14.95 -0.06
N ASP A 103 2.11 13.97 -0.02
CA ASP A 103 3.42 14.12 -0.65
C ASP A 103 3.94 12.82 -1.28
N ILE A 104 3.58 12.62 -2.54
CA ILE A 104 3.91 11.42 -3.31
C ILE A 104 5.36 11.38 -3.82
N HIS A 105 6.09 12.50 -3.74
CA HIS A 105 7.40 12.66 -4.37
C HIS A 105 8.57 12.70 -3.38
N LEU A 106 8.31 12.95 -2.09
CA LEU A 106 9.38 13.03 -1.08
C LEU A 106 10.12 11.72 -0.85
N ARG A 107 9.53 10.57 -1.17
CA ARG A 107 10.15 9.25 -0.95
C ARG A 107 9.85 8.29 -2.09
N PRO A 108 10.81 7.42 -2.44
CA PRO A 108 10.55 6.32 -3.36
C PRO A 108 9.33 5.51 -2.92
N LEU A 109 8.56 5.03 -3.90
CA LEU A 109 7.43 4.11 -3.69
C LEU A 109 6.28 4.67 -2.83
N THR A 110 6.27 5.97 -2.50
CA THR A 110 5.18 6.57 -1.72
C THR A 110 3.81 6.30 -2.32
N LYS A 111 3.68 6.42 -3.65
CA LYS A 111 2.43 6.16 -4.37
C LYS A 111 1.99 4.69 -4.23
N LEU A 112 2.91 3.74 -4.33
CA LEU A 112 2.64 2.31 -4.10
C LEU A 112 2.09 2.09 -2.68
N GLN A 113 2.80 2.62 -1.68
CA GLN A 113 2.43 2.43 -0.27
C GLN A 113 1.08 3.08 0.07
N GLN A 114 0.81 4.27 -0.46
CA GLN A 114 -0.46 4.97 -0.28
C GLN A 114 -1.61 4.20 -0.94
N ASP A 115 -1.43 3.75 -2.18
CA ASP A 115 -2.47 3.04 -2.92
C ASP A 115 -2.83 1.75 -2.20
N LEU A 116 -1.82 0.95 -1.83
CA LEU A 116 -2.01 -0.25 -1.01
C LEU A 116 -2.70 0.10 0.31
N TYR A 117 -2.20 1.04 1.11
CA TYR A 117 -2.81 1.39 2.40
C TYR A 117 -4.30 1.77 2.29
N ASN A 118 -4.68 2.45 1.20
CA ASN A 118 -6.04 2.90 0.96
C ASN A 118 -6.97 1.80 0.42
N GLN A 119 -6.43 0.63 0.03
CA GLN A 119 -7.25 -0.52 -0.32
C GLN A 119 -7.99 -1.02 0.93
N GLN A 120 -9.32 -0.94 0.88
CA GLN A 120 -10.18 -1.27 2.02
C GLN A 120 -10.11 -2.76 2.41
N ASP A 121 -9.80 -3.60 1.43
CA ASP A 121 -9.78 -5.08 1.47
C ASP A 121 -8.38 -5.65 1.74
N LEU A 122 -7.50 -4.90 2.41
CA LEU A 122 -6.20 -5.43 2.88
C LEU A 122 -6.25 -5.99 4.30
N VAL A 123 -7.35 -5.75 5.04
CA VAL A 123 -7.64 -6.28 6.38
C VAL A 123 -9.14 -6.37 6.62
#